data_AF-A0A2I0K4Z1-F1
#
_entry.id   AF-A0A2I0K4Z1-F1
#
_cell.length_a   1.000
_cell.length_b   1.000
_cell.length_c   1.000
_cell.angle_alpha   90.00
_cell.angle_beta   90.00
_cell.angle_gamma   90.00
#
_symmetry.space_group_name_H-M   'P 1'
#
loop_
_entity.id
_entity.type
_entity.pdbx_description
1 polymer ?
#
loop_
_entity_poly.entity_id
_entity_poly.type
_entity_poly.pdbx_seq_one_letter_code
_entity_poly.pdbx_strand_id
1 'polypeptide(L)'
;MNRTEQGSDLVIDYYTRLRKLWDELDDYVEVTQCTCATAGERAKEREVEKLYQFLIELDADIYAHTCSQILNVDPLPNVNKAFSIVSQEESRRAASMRDSRVEGALIGYPEWALNRRDNGQDRSGQKSKGRVFHGSSSGQNWQKPQQVH
;
A
#
# COMPACT_ATOMS: atom_id res chain seq x y z
N MET A 1 8.54 22.55 16.04
CA MET A 1 7.87 22.45 14.72
C MET A 1 8.46 21.26 13.98
N ASN A 2 7.77 20.12 13.98
CA ASN A 2 8.11 19.00 13.08
C ASN A 2 7.35 19.23 11.77
N ARG A 3 8.04 19.13 10.65
CA ARG A 3 7.44 19.27 9.32
C ARG A 3 6.63 18.01 9.02
N THR A 4 5.32 18.13 9.04
CA THR A 4 4.37 17.03 8.91
C THR A 4 3.66 17.01 7.57
N GLU A 5 4.04 17.88 6.62
CA GLU A 5 3.51 17.86 5.25
C GLU A 5 3.91 16.56 4.52
N GLN A 6 2.99 15.97 3.73
CA GLN A 6 3.27 14.79 2.90
C GLN A 6 4.44 15.03 1.95
N GLY A 7 4.48 16.21 1.31
CA GLY A 7 5.48 16.54 0.30
C GLY A 7 5.47 15.52 -0.84
N SER A 8 6.64 15.00 -1.20
CA SER A 8 6.80 14.00 -2.28
C SER A 8 6.70 12.54 -1.80
N ASP A 9 6.39 12.31 -0.54
CA ASP A 9 6.35 10.96 0.03
C ASP A 9 5.05 10.23 -0.32
N LEU A 10 5.11 8.90 -0.29
CA LEU A 10 3.91 8.07 -0.41
C LEU A 10 2.96 8.36 0.76
N VAL A 11 1.66 8.25 0.50
CA VAL A 11 0.62 8.49 1.52
C VAL A 11 0.81 7.58 2.74
N ILE A 12 1.28 6.34 2.54
CA ILE A 12 1.58 5.39 3.63
C ILE A 12 2.73 5.84 4.53
N ASP A 13 3.80 6.39 3.94
CA ASP A 13 4.99 6.80 4.70
C ASP A 13 4.66 8.01 5.57
N TYR A 14 3.92 8.97 4.99
CA TYR A 14 3.39 10.12 5.70
C TYR A 14 2.44 9.71 6.83
N TYR A 15 1.44 8.87 6.54
CA TYR A 15 0.48 8.38 7.55
C TYR A 15 1.18 7.65 8.70
N THR A 16 2.21 6.85 8.40
CA THR A 16 2.99 6.13 9.43
C THR A 16 3.73 7.09 10.37
N ARG A 17 4.28 8.19 9.85
CA ARG A 17 4.93 9.22 10.68
C ARG A 17 3.93 9.94 11.58
N LEU A 18 2.76 10.30 11.05
CA LEU A 18 1.69 10.89 11.85
C LEU A 18 1.21 9.93 12.94
N ARG A 19 1.00 8.67 12.59
CA ARG A 19 0.57 7.64 13.54
C ARG A 19 1.54 7.53 14.70
N LYS A 20 2.85 7.51 14.42
CA LYS A 20 3.88 7.50 15.45
C LYS A 20 3.79 8.71 16.39
N LEU A 21 3.57 9.92 15.86
CA LEU A 21 3.41 11.12 16.68
C LEU A 21 2.15 11.08 17.55
N TRP A 22 1.05 10.57 17.02
CA TRP A 22 -0.17 10.39 17.79
C TRP A 22 -0.03 9.34 18.87
N ASP A 23 0.64 8.22 18.58
CA ASP A 23 0.88 7.17 19.56
C ASP A 23 1.80 7.71 20.69
N GLU A 24 2.86 8.46 20.36
CA GLU A 24 3.72 9.14 21.37
C GLU A 24 2.94 10.16 22.23
N LEU A 25 1.98 10.88 21.63
CA LEU A 25 1.14 11.84 22.34
C LEU A 25 0.09 11.15 23.21
N ASP A 26 -0.51 10.08 22.71
CA ASP A 26 -1.50 9.29 23.44
C ASP A 26 -0.85 8.60 24.64
N ASP A 27 0.37 8.07 24.50
CA ASP A 27 1.17 7.53 25.63
C ASP A 27 1.36 8.58 26.75
N TYR A 28 1.71 9.82 26.38
CA TYR A 28 1.88 10.90 27.36
C TYR A 28 0.54 11.27 28.02
N VAL A 29 -0.56 11.24 27.26
CA VAL A 29 -1.89 11.62 27.75
C VAL A 29 -2.50 10.52 28.62
N GLU A 30 -2.27 9.24 28.32
CA GLU A 30 -2.71 8.09 29.12
C GLU A 30 -2.23 8.20 30.56
N VAL A 31 -1.00 8.67 30.78
CA VAL A 31 -0.45 8.96 32.12
C VAL A 31 -1.27 10.00 32.89
N THR A 32 -2.12 10.79 32.21
CA THR A 32 -2.89 11.92 32.77
C THR A 32 -4.41 11.76 32.69
N GLN A 33 -4.95 10.60 32.29
CA GLN A 33 -6.38 10.45 32.03
C GLN A 33 -7.27 10.57 33.29
N CYS A 34 -8.36 11.32 33.14
CA CYS A 34 -9.45 11.44 34.12
C CYS A 34 -10.53 10.38 33.84
N THR A 35 -11.07 9.74 34.87
CA THR A 35 -12.21 8.80 34.76
C THR A 35 -13.58 9.50 34.73
N CYS A 36 -13.61 10.81 34.53
CA CYS A 36 -14.83 11.59 34.44
C CYS A 36 -15.60 11.35 33.14
N ALA A 37 -16.93 11.58 33.17
CA ALA A 37 -17.82 11.35 32.02
C ALA A 37 -17.38 12.06 30.73
N THR A 38 -16.68 13.19 30.84
CA THR A 38 -16.13 13.98 29.72
C THR A 38 -14.97 13.29 28.99
N ALA A 39 -14.35 12.26 29.57
CA ALA A 39 -13.21 11.57 28.96
C ALA A 39 -13.57 10.94 27.60
N GLY A 40 -14.77 10.39 27.47
CA GLY A 40 -15.26 9.79 26.22
C GLY A 40 -15.51 10.82 25.11
N GLU A 41 -15.98 12.03 25.46
CA GLU A 41 -16.15 13.12 24.49
C GLU A 41 -14.81 13.63 23.98
N ARG A 42 -13.83 13.80 24.89
CA ARG A 42 -12.47 14.20 24.53
C ARG A 42 -11.77 13.18 23.61
N ALA A 43 -12.02 11.89 23.82
CA ALA A 43 -11.48 10.85 22.93
C ALA A 43 -12.07 10.96 21.51
N LYS A 44 -13.37 11.25 21.38
CA LYS A 44 -14.02 11.47 20.08
C LYS A 44 -13.47 12.71 19.39
N GLU A 45 -13.31 13.81 20.13
CA GLU A 45 -12.73 15.05 19.62
C GLU A 45 -11.30 14.83 19.10
N ARG A 46 -10.47 14.08 19.84
CA ARG A 46 -9.12 13.71 19.40
C ARG A 46 -9.09 12.93 18.10
N GLU A 47 -10.01 11.98 17.91
CA GLU A 47 -10.07 11.22 16.65
C GLU A 47 -10.46 12.12 15.46
N VAL A 48 -11.27 13.15 15.71
CA VAL A 48 -11.61 14.17 14.72
C VAL A 48 -10.41 15.09 14.45
N GLU A 49 -9.66 15.50 15.48
CA GLU A 49 -8.42 16.27 15.32
C GLU A 49 -7.37 15.52 14.48
N LYS A 50 -7.16 14.22 14.76
CA LYS A 50 -6.26 13.36 13.98
C LYS A 50 -6.68 13.29 12.51
N LEU A 51 -7.98 13.20 12.23
CA LEU A 51 -8.50 13.25 10.86
C LEU A 51 -8.15 14.58 10.18
N TYR A 52 -8.46 15.71 10.81
CA TYR A 52 -8.19 17.02 10.20
C TYR A 52 -6.70 17.25 9.99
N GLN A 53 -5.87 16.85 10.96
CA GLN A 53 -4.42 16.93 10.83
C GLN A 53 -3.95 16.12 9.61
N PHE A 54 -4.43 14.88 9.47
CA PHE A 54 -4.12 14.06 8.30
C PHE A 54 -4.51 14.76 6.98
N LEU A 55 -5.71 15.34 6.90
CA LEU A 55 -6.23 15.94 5.67
C LEU A 55 -5.56 17.27 5.29
N ILE A 56 -5.20 18.11 6.26
CA ILE A 56 -4.60 19.43 6.02
C ILE A 56 -3.15 19.31 5.51
N GLU A 57 -2.44 18.27 5.97
CA GLU A 57 -1.04 18.07 5.66
C GLU A 57 -0.81 17.18 4.41
N LEU A 58 -1.89 16.67 3.79
CA LEU A 58 -1.82 16.04 2.47
C LEU A 58 -1.48 17.07 1.38
N ASP A 59 -0.89 16.60 0.28
CA ASP A 59 -0.66 17.43 -0.90
C ASP A 59 -2.00 17.92 -1.49
N ALA A 60 -2.31 19.21 -1.30
CA ALA A 60 -3.56 19.81 -1.73
C ALA A 60 -3.71 19.86 -3.26
N ASP A 61 -2.62 19.98 -4.02
CA ASP A 61 -2.66 19.99 -5.49
C ASP A 61 -3.09 18.63 -6.04
N ILE A 62 -2.81 17.57 -5.28
CA ILE A 62 -3.15 16.20 -5.64
C ILE A 62 -4.49 15.73 -5.05
N TYR A 63 -4.71 15.97 -3.76
CA TYR A 63 -5.77 15.30 -2.98
C TYR A 63 -6.94 16.20 -2.59
N ALA A 64 -6.97 17.50 -2.95
CA ALA A 64 -8.05 18.42 -2.55
C ALA A 64 -9.47 17.90 -2.84
N HIS A 65 -9.66 17.24 -4.00
CA HIS A 65 -10.95 16.63 -4.34
C HIS A 65 -11.32 15.49 -3.39
N THR A 66 -10.38 14.58 -3.14
CA THR A 66 -10.56 13.44 -2.22
C THR A 66 -10.81 13.92 -0.78
N CYS A 67 -10.09 14.94 -0.32
CA CYS A 67 -10.34 15.56 0.98
C CYS A 67 -11.76 16.13 1.06
N SER A 68 -12.23 16.81 0.01
CA SER A 68 -13.61 17.32 -0.06
C SER A 68 -14.65 16.19 0.00
N GLN A 69 -14.40 15.07 -0.68
CA GLN A 69 -15.28 13.90 -0.62
C GLN A 69 -15.34 13.31 0.79
N ILE A 70 -14.20 13.19 1.47
CA ILE A 70 -14.11 12.67 2.85
C ILE A 70 -14.90 13.56 3.82
N LEU A 71 -14.76 14.89 3.69
CA LEU A 71 -15.44 15.86 4.55
C LEU A 71 -16.97 15.93 4.34
N ASN A 72 -17.47 15.44 3.21
CA ASN A 72 -18.89 15.40 2.89
C ASN A 72 -19.61 14.12 3.38
N VAL A 73 -18.90 13.21 4.05
CA VAL A 73 -19.49 11.98 4.60
C VAL A 73 -20.06 12.24 6.01
N ASP A 74 -21.31 11.83 6.25
CA ASP A 74 -21.98 11.92 7.56
C ASP A 74 -22.38 10.52 8.08
N PRO A 75 -21.92 10.08 9.27
CA PRO A 75 -20.98 10.77 10.16
C PRO A 75 -19.55 10.79 9.59
N LEU A 76 -18.78 11.81 9.97
CA LEU A 76 -17.42 12.01 9.52
C LEU A 76 -16.57 10.74 9.76
N PRO A 77 -15.82 10.26 8.76
CA PRO A 77 -15.06 9.02 8.89
C PRO A 77 -13.90 9.21 9.86
N ASN A 78 -13.48 8.13 10.51
CA ASN A 78 -12.22 8.15 11.26
C ASN A 78 -11.00 8.23 10.34
N VAL A 79 -9.85 8.54 10.92
CA VAL A 79 -8.60 8.74 10.19
C VAL A 79 -8.16 7.50 9.40
N ASN A 80 -8.45 6.28 9.89
CA ASN A 80 -8.08 5.03 9.20
C ASN A 80 -8.87 4.84 7.90
N LYS A 81 -10.17 5.18 7.93
CA LYS A 81 -11.03 5.14 6.75
C LYS A 81 -10.62 6.23 5.76
N ALA A 82 -10.32 7.44 6.24
CA ALA A 82 -9.80 8.52 5.39
C ALA A 82 -8.48 8.10 4.71
N PHE A 83 -7.53 7.53 5.46
CA PHE A 83 -6.29 6.98 4.92
C PHE A 83 -6.53 5.94 3.83
N SER A 84 -7.49 5.03 4.03
CA SER A 84 -7.83 3.99 3.04
C SER A 84 -8.35 4.60 1.74
N ILE A 85 -9.20 5.63 1.83
CA ILE A 85 -9.75 6.35 0.66
C ILE A 85 -8.62 7.05 -0.10
N VAL A 86 -7.74 7.76 0.60
CA VAL A 86 -6.62 8.48 -0.03
C VAL A 86 -5.61 7.52 -0.65
N SER A 87 -5.31 6.40 0.01
CA SER A 87 -4.41 5.36 -0.52
C SER A 87 -4.98 4.68 -1.78
N GLN A 88 -6.30 4.47 -1.81
CA GLN A 88 -6.99 3.97 -3.00
C GLN A 88 -6.87 4.97 -4.15
N GLU A 89 -7.03 6.27 -3.88
CA GLU A 89 -6.86 7.32 -4.87
C GLU A 89 -5.42 7.39 -5.41
N GLU A 90 -4.41 7.32 -4.52
CA GLU A 90 -2.99 7.26 -4.91
C GLU A 90 -2.73 6.09 -5.88
N SER A 91 -3.25 4.92 -5.55
CA SER A 91 -3.14 3.71 -6.38
C SER A 91 -3.86 3.87 -7.73
N ARG A 92 -5.06 4.48 -7.74
CA ARG A 92 -5.84 4.74 -8.96
C ARG A 92 -5.11 5.69 -9.89
N ARG A 93 -4.52 6.76 -9.37
CA ARG A 93 -3.71 7.72 -10.15
C ARG A 93 -2.48 7.05 -10.73
N ALA A 94 -1.77 6.25 -9.95
CA ALA A 94 -0.61 5.49 -10.43
C ALA A 94 -0.98 4.50 -11.56
N ALA A 95 -2.14 3.85 -11.48
CA ALA A 95 -2.63 2.96 -12.53
C ALA A 95 -3.00 3.72 -13.82
N SER A 96 -3.68 4.87 -13.71
CA SER A 96 -4.05 5.70 -14.87
C SER A 96 -2.83 6.26 -15.62
N MET A 97 -1.77 6.63 -14.90
CA MET A 97 -0.49 7.04 -15.51
C MET A 97 0.20 5.89 -16.26
N ARG A 98 0.00 4.64 -15.84
CA ARG A 98 0.53 3.47 -16.56
C ARG A 98 -0.23 3.23 -17.85
N ASP A 99 -1.56 3.32 -17.83
CA ASP A 99 -2.43 3.05 -18.97
C ASP A 99 -2.20 4.04 -20.13
N SER A 100 -2.12 5.33 -19.81
CA SER A 100 -1.79 6.40 -20.77
C SER A 100 -0.43 6.22 -21.46
N ARG A 101 0.55 5.59 -20.80
CA ARG A 101 1.84 5.24 -21.43
C ARG A 101 1.69 4.09 -22.44
N VAL A 102 0.75 3.17 -22.23
CA VAL A 102 0.49 2.06 -23.17
C VAL A 102 -0.25 2.56 -24.40
N GLU A 103 -1.23 3.45 -24.25
CA GLU A 103 -1.93 4.06 -25.39
C GLU A 103 -0.99 4.91 -26.26
N GLY A 104 -0.12 5.72 -25.64
CA GLY A 104 0.91 6.48 -26.36
C GLY A 104 1.90 5.59 -27.12
N ALA A 105 2.13 4.36 -26.64
CA ALA A 105 2.93 3.37 -27.36
C ALA A 105 2.14 2.70 -28.50
N LEU A 106 0.81 2.54 -28.43
CA LEU A 106 0.01 1.94 -29.51
C LEU A 106 -0.10 2.83 -30.76
N ILE A 107 -0.11 4.15 -30.59
CA ILE A 107 -0.32 5.13 -31.69
C ILE A 107 0.79 5.09 -32.76
N GLY A 108 1.95 4.48 -32.46
CA GLY A 108 3.09 4.39 -33.38
C GLY A 108 3.33 3.02 -34.03
N TYR A 109 2.55 1.99 -33.70
CA TYR A 109 2.81 0.63 -34.20
C TYR A 109 1.74 0.19 -35.20
N PRO A 110 2.16 -0.39 -36.34
CA PRO A 110 1.21 -0.95 -37.30
C PRO A 110 0.52 -2.20 -36.73
N GLU A 111 -0.74 -2.40 -37.14
CA GLU A 111 -1.66 -3.46 -36.68
C GLU A 111 -1.07 -4.88 -36.70
N TRP A 112 -0.16 -5.18 -37.64
CA TRP A 112 0.52 -6.47 -37.75
C TRP A 112 1.46 -6.79 -36.58
N ALA A 113 1.91 -5.77 -35.83
CA ALA A 113 2.85 -5.95 -34.72
C ALA A 113 2.19 -6.48 -33.44
N LEU A 114 0.89 -6.24 -33.25
CA LEU A 114 0.13 -6.66 -32.05
C LEU A 114 -0.23 -8.16 -32.06
N ASN A 115 -0.08 -8.84 -33.20
CA ASN A 115 -0.60 -10.19 -33.40
C ASN A 115 0.43 -11.30 -33.21
N ARG A 116 1.62 -11.01 -32.69
CA ARG A 116 2.67 -12.03 -32.47
C ARG A 116 2.50 -12.69 -31.10
N ARG A 117 1.38 -13.40 -30.97
CA ARG A 117 1.09 -14.30 -29.86
C ARG A 117 1.81 -15.61 -30.12
N ASP A 118 2.73 -15.90 -29.22
CA ASP A 118 3.47 -17.15 -29.04
C ASP A 118 2.50 -18.35 -29.00
N ASN A 119 2.55 -19.25 -29.99
CA ASN A 119 2.14 -20.65 -29.84
C ASN A 119 2.61 -21.56 -30.99
N GLY A 120 3.48 -22.53 -30.66
CA GLY A 120 3.34 -23.90 -31.17
C GLY A 120 4.30 -24.39 -32.28
N GLN A 121 5.37 -25.07 -31.83
CA GLN A 121 5.88 -26.38 -32.32
C GLN A 121 6.11 -26.61 -33.83
N ASP A 122 7.34 -26.98 -34.22
CA ASP A 122 7.54 -28.36 -34.67
C ASP A 122 8.99 -28.89 -34.69
N ARG A 123 9.07 -30.20 -34.52
CA ARG A 123 10.24 -31.08 -34.39
C ARG A 123 11.03 -31.24 -35.69
N SER A 124 12.36 -31.38 -35.60
CA SER A 124 13.14 -32.52 -36.14
C SER A 124 14.67 -32.28 -36.10
N GLY A 125 15.45 -33.33 -35.82
CA GLY A 125 16.85 -33.42 -36.30
C GLY A 125 17.94 -33.75 -35.29
N GLN A 126 18.13 -35.05 -35.01
CA GLN A 126 19.29 -35.70 -34.36
C GLN A 126 20.70 -35.15 -34.71
N LYS A 127 21.61 -35.09 -33.72
CA LYS A 127 22.79 -36.00 -33.59
C LYS A 127 23.70 -35.69 -32.38
N SER A 128 23.65 -36.62 -31.42
CA SER A 128 24.76 -37.40 -30.81
C SER A 128 26.05 -36.76 -30.26
N LYS A 129 26.44 -37.33 -29.08
CA LYS A 129 27.72 -37.33 -28.32
C LYS A 129 27.69 -36.34 -27.14
N GLY A 130 27.67 -36.72 -25.86
CA GLY A 130 27.95 -37.97 -25.16
C GLY A 130 29.04 -37.71 -24.10
N ARG A 131 28.69 -37.66 -22.80
CA ARG A 131 29.43 -38.27 -21.69
C ARG A 131 28.64 -38.22 -20.38
N VAL A 132 28.84 -39.26 -19.57
CA VAL A 132 28.06 -39.73 -18.43
C VAL A 132 28.82 -39.48 -17.10
N PHE A 133 28.05 -39.14 -16.05
CA PHE A 133 28.23 -39.29 -14.57
C PHE A 133 29.52 -38.79 -13.90
N HIS A 134 29.55 -38.32 -12.64
CA HIS A 134 29.03 -38.87 -11.38
C HIS A 134 28.63 -37.69 -10.47
N GLY A 135 27.60 -37.69 -9.62
CA GLY A 135 27.10 -38.75 -8.74
C GLY A 135 27.65 -38.57 -7.33
N SER A 136 26.92 -37.92 -6.42
CA SER A 136 26.95 -38.24 -4.98
C SER A 136 25.78 -37.62 -4.23
N SER A 137 25.20 -38.49 -3.40
CA SER A 137 24.00 -38.35 -2.59
C SER A 137 24.39 -37.98 -1.17
N SER A 138 23.57 -37.14 -0.53
CA SER A 138 23.30 -37.11 0.93
C SER A 138 22.07 -36.20 1.08
N GLY A 139 20.92 -36.58 1.64
CA GLY A 139 20.62 -37.62 2.61
C GLY A 139 20.42 -36.97 3.99
N GLN A 140 19.15 -36.75 4.38
CA GLN A 140 18.54 -36.58 5.74
C GLN A 140 17.38 -35.57 5.65
N ASN A 141 16.09 -35.96 5.64
CA ASN A 141 15.24 -36.60 6.66
C ASN A 141 15.06 -35.75 7.94
N TRP A 142 13.90 -35.08 8.03
CA TRP A 142 13.43 -34.38 9.23
C TRP A 142 12.18 -35.10 9.76
N GLN A 143 12.38 -35.92 10.79
CA GLN A 143 11.31 -36.55 11.56
C GLN A 143 10.76 -35.55 12.59
N LYS A 144 9.43 -35.48 12.69
CA LYS A 144 8.69 -34.71 13.69
C LYS A 144 8.72 -35.44 15.05
N PRO A 145 8.91 -34.76 16.19
CA PRO A 145 8.64 -35.35 17.48
C PRO A 145 7.16 -35.30 17.85
N GLN A 146 6.74 -36.37 18.54
CA GLN A 146 5.39 -36.71 18.99
C GLN A 146 4.96 -35.88 20.20
N GLN A 147 3.65 -35.75 20.38
CA GLN A 147 3.03 -35.27 21.61
C GLN A 147 3.04 -36.36 22.68
N VAL A 148 3.29 -35.97 23.92
CA VAL A 148 3.13 -36.80 25.11
C VAL A 148 2.02 -36.22 25.99
N HIS A 149 1.30 -37.17 26.58
CA HIS A 149 0.07 -37.13 27.36
C HIS A 149 -0.06 -36.06 28.44
#